data_AF-A0A4R1TZK4-F1
#
_entry.id   AF-A0A4R1TZK4-F1
#
_cell.length_a   1.000
_cell.length_b   1.000
_cell.length_c   1.000
_cell.angle_alpha   90.00
_cell.angle_beta   90.00
_cell.angle_gamma   90.00
#
_symmetry.space_group_name_H-M   'P 1'
#
loop_
_entity.id
_entity.type
_entity.pdbx_description
1 polymer ?
#
loop_
_entity_poly.entity_id
_entity_poly.type
_entity_poly.pdbx_seq_one_letter_code
_entity_poly.pdbx_strand_id
1 'polypeptide(L)'
;MAVAVKSVRDHSENWATRVLGRYLRDVMKLNLASVNFRLFGPDETASNRLADVYDVSRKVWMAEIEPVDEHLGPDGRVMEVLSEHLCQGWLEGYLLTGRHGLFSCYEAFVHIVDSMVNQHAKWLKTTRTIPWRRPIASLNYLLTSHAWRQDHNGLSHQDPGFIDHVANKTADVARIYLPPDANCLLSVGDHCLRSRGYGRRDSDIQHAVPSHRPMPGATLLRRCWPARW
;
A
#
# COMPACT_ATOMS: atom_id res chain seq x y z
N MET A 1 10.48 1.02 -12.57
CA MET A 1 9.18 0.63 -11.98
C MET A 1 8.01 1.37 -12.63
N ALA A 2 8.08 1.66 -13.94
CA ALA A 2 7.05 2.47 -14.59
C ALA A 2 6.00 1.56 -15.23
N VAL A 3 4.74 1.72 -14.83
CA VAL A 3 3.58 1.07 -15.45
C VAL A 3 2.69 2.16 -16.01
N ALA A 4 2.14 1.96 -17.21
CA ALA A 4 1.24 2.93 -17.81
C ALA A 4 -0.08 2.98 -17.02
N VAL A 5 -0.37 4.11 -16.37
CA VAL A 5 -1.67 4.34 -15.72
C VAL A 5 -2.70 4.70 -16.79
N LYS A 6 -3.69 3.83 -16.98
CA LYS A 6 -4.82 4.07 -17.88
C LYS A 6 -6.04 4.48 -17.07
N SER A 7 -6.70 5.56 -17.48
CA SER A 7 -7.95 6.01 -16.85
C SER A 7 -9.02 4.93 -16.94
N VAL A 8 -9.70 4.66 -15.83
CA VAL A 8 -10.89 3.81 -15.80
C VAL A 8 -12.06 4.59 -16.42
N ARG A 9 -12.64 4.05 -17.51
CA ARG A 9 -13.74 4.66 -18.26
C ARG A 9 -15.11 4.07 -17.94
N ASP A 10 -15.14 2.89 -17.32
CA ASP A 10 -16.36 2.19 -16.97
C ASP A 10 -16.57 2.20 -15.45
N HIS A 11 -17.73 2.66 -15.02
CA HIS A 11 -18.12 2.80 -13.61
C HIS A 11 -19.08 1.70 -13.16
N SER A 12 -19.45 0.75 -14.03
CA SER A 12 -20.23 -0.42 -13.61
C SER A 12 -19.35 -1.35 -12.78
N GLU A 13 -19.56 -1.30 -11.46
CA GLU A 13 -19.00 -2.22 -10.44
C GLU A 13 -17.46 -2.30 -10.33
N ASN A 14 -16.77 -1.17 -10.29
CA ASN A 14 -15.33 -1.14 -10.01
C ASN A 14 -15.05 -0.71 -8.55
N TRP A 15 -14.77 -1.68 -7.69
CA TRP A 15 -14.12 -1.41 -6.40
C TRP A 15 -12.75 -0.77 -6.66
N ALA A 16 -12.48 0.39 -6.04
CA ALA A 16 -11.23 1.12 -6.26
C ALA A 16 -9.98 0.24 -6.02
N THR A 17 -10.01 -0.56 -4.95
CA THR A 17 -8.90 -1.47 -4.62
C THR A 17 -8.70 -2.57 -5.66
N ARG A 18 -9.75 -3.06 -6.33
CA ARG A 18 -9.60 -4.04 -7.43
C ARG A 18 -8.88 -3.43 -8.62
N VAL A 19 -9.19 -2.19 -8.97
CA VAL A 19 -8.47 -1.46 -10.02
C VAL A 19 -6.99 -1.32 -9.67
N LEU A 20 -6.68 -0.98 -8.41
CA LEU A 20 -5.31 -0.96 -7.92
C LEU A 20 -4.66 -2.36 -7.96
N GLY A 21 -5.40 -3.43 -7.63
CA GLY A 21 -4.93 -4.81 -7.73
C GLY A 21 -4.41 -5.17 -9.12
N ARG A 22 -5.16 -4.83 -10.18
CA ARG A 22 -4.71 -5.01 -11.58
C ARG A 22 -3.43 -4.24 -11.90
N TYR A 23 -3.34 -3.01 -11.41
CA TYR A 23 -2.14 -2.20 -11.56
C TYR A 23 -0.94 -2.83 -10.84
N LEU A 24 -1.12 -3.29 -9.59
CA LEU A 24 -0.08 -3.96 -8.82
C LEU A 24 0.35 -5.29 -9.43
N ARG A 25 -0.55 -6.05 -10.06
CA ARG A 25 -0.22 -7.23 -10.85
C ARG A 25 0.75 -6.87 -11.97
N ASP A 26 0.45 -5.82 -12.73
CA ASP A 26 1.28 -5.40 -13.86
C ASP A 26 2.64 -4.85 -13.37
N VAL A 27 2.67 -4.12 -12.25
CA VAL A 27 3.91 -3.73 -11.55
C VAL A 27 4.73 -4.96 -11.18
N MET A 28 4.11 -5.96 -10.54
CA MET A 28 4.78 -7.17 -10.11
C MET A 28 5.36 -7.93 -11.30
N LYS A 29 4.56 -8.15 -12.35
CA LYS A 29 4.97 -8.81 -13.60
C LYS A 29 6.22 -8.19 -14.21
N LEU A 30 6.26 -6.86 -14.31
CA LEU A 30 7.39 -6.12 -14.87
C LEU A 30 8.64 -6.12 -13.97
N ASN A 31 8.54 -6.58 -12.72
CA ASN A 31 9.64 -6.67 -11.76
C ASN A 31 9.96 -8.12 -11.35
N LEU A 32 9.40 -9.15 -12.00
CA LEU A 32 9.69 -10.55 -11.70
C LEU A 32 11.16 -10.89 -12.01
N ALA A 33 11.65 -10.52 -13.20
CA ALA A 33 13.02 -10.80 -13.62
C ALA A 33 14.08 -10.12 -12.74
N SER A 34 13.80 -8.89 -12.28
CA SER A 34 14.68 -8.13 -11.38
C SER A 34 14.41 -8.40 -9.90
N VAL A 35 13.37 -9.20 -9.60
CA VAL A 35 13.00 -9.61 -8.25
C VAL A 35 12.75 -8.39 -7.34
N ASN A 36 12.23 -7.27 -7.86
CA ASN A 36 12.35 -5.96 -7.20
C ASN A 36 11.08 -5.44 -6.50
N PHE A 37 9.97 -6.17 -6.59
CA PHE A 37 8.71 -5.81 -5.93
C PHE A 37 8.14 -6.97 -5.10
N ARG A 38 7.54 -6.67 -3.94
CA ARG A 38 6.74 -7.59 -3.12
C ARG A 38 5.47 -6.89 -2.60
N LEU A 39 4.41 -7.68 -2.43
CA LEU A 39 3.18 -7.27 -1.74
C LEU A 39 3.14 -7.96 -0.38
N PHE A 40 2.72 -7.25 0.66
CA PHE A 40 2.62 -7.75 2.03
C PHE A 40 1.19 -7.55 2.52
N GLY A 41 0.63 -8.53 3.22
CA GLY A 41 -0.70 -8.43 3.83
C GLY A 41 -0.89 -9.46 4.94
N PRO A 42 -1.60 -9.13 6.03
CA PRO A 42 -1.73 -10.02 7.16
C PRO A 42 -2.84 -11.04 6.95
N ASP A 43 -2.72 -11.89 5.91
CA ASP A 43 -3.77 -12.79 5.43
C ASP A 43 -5.02 -12.06 4.88
N GLU A 44 -4.80 -10.91 4.25
CA GLU A 44 -5.88 -10.02 3.81
C GLU A 44 -5.74 -9.59 2.34
N THR A 45 -4.76 -10.06 1.57
CA THR A 45 -4.56 -9.59 0.19
C THR A 45 -5.80 -9.82 -0.66
N ALA A 46 -6.41 -11.00 -0.53
CA ALA A 46 -7.64 -11.34 -1.25
C ALA A 46 -8.86 -10.53 -0.74
N SER A 47 -9.05 -10.44 0.59
CA SER A 47 -10.17 -9.69 1.19
C SER A 47 -10.10 -8.20 0.87
N ASN A 48 -8.89 -7.66 0.74
CA ASN A 48 -8.60 -6.29 0.30
C ASN A 48 -8.75 -6.07 -1.22
N ARG A 49 -9.20 -7.11 -1.94
CA ARG A 49 -9.44 -7.14 -3.40
C ARG A 49 -8.18 -6.91 -4.23
N LEU A 50 -7.03 -7.35 -3.73
CA LEU A 50 -5.76 -7.30 -4.46
C LEU A 50 -5.39 -8.64 -5.10
N ALA A 51 -6.29 -9.64 -5.09
CA ALA A 51 -6.06 -10.99 -5.59
C ALA A 51 -5.61 -11.09 -7.07
N ASP A 52 -5.83 -10.06 -7.89
CA ASP A 52 -5.35 -10.03 -9.28
C ASP A 52 -3.82 -10.20 -9.36
N VAL A 53 -3.05 -9.93 -8.30
CA VAL A 53 -1.60 -10.22 -8.27
C VAL A 53 -1.28 -11.71 -8.35
N TYR A 54 -2.22 -12.57 -7.95
CA TYR A 54 -2.04 -14.02 -7.97
C TYR A 54 -1.95 -14.61 -9.39
N ASP A 55 -2.42 -13.86 -10.40
CA ASP A 55 -2.28 -14.20 -11.82
C ASP A 55 -0.81 -14.29 -12.27
N VAL A 56 0.11 -13.60 -11.58
CA VAL A 56 1.52 -13.47 -11.98
C VAL A 56 2.50 -13.93 -10.92
N SER A 57 2.03 -14.21 -9.70
CA SER A 57 2.86 -14.67 -8.60
C SER A 57 2.04 -15.31 -7.49
N ARG A 58 2.62 -16.31 -6.82
CA ARG A 58 2.05 -16.95 -5.64
C ARG A 58 2.30 -16.15 -4.35
N LYS A 59 1.60 -16.57 -3.30
CA LYS A 59 1.93 -16.34 -1.88
C LYS A 59 3.13 -17.21 -1.51
N VAL A 60 4.13 -16.62 -0.86
CA VAL A 60 5.29 -17.36 -0.37
C VAL A 60 4.86 -18.32 0.71
N TRP A 61 5.16 -19.60 0.49
CA TRP A 61 4.89 -20.66 1.46
C TRP A 61 6.01 -21.69 1.43
N MET A 62 6.50 -22.05 2.62
CA MET A 62 7.62 -22.98 2.80
C MET A 62 7.21 -24.26 3.55
N ALA A 63 5.97 -24.34 4.03
CA ALA A 63 5.46 -25.54 4.68
C ALA A 63 4.79 -26.46 3.66
N GLU A 64 4.21 -27.56 4.14
CA GLU A 64 3.43 -28.48 3.32
C GLU A 64 2.23 -27.76 2.68
N ILE A 65 1.92 -28.13 1.43
CA ILE A 65 0.79 -27.59 0.67
C ILE A 65 -0.24 -28.70 0.55
N GLU A 66 -1.44 -28.44 1.04
CA GLU A 66 -2.58 -29.35 0.98
C GLU A 66 -3.39 -29.17 -0.31
N PRO A 67 -4.22 -30.15 -0.72
CA PRO A 67 -5.04 -30.03 -1.93
C PRO A 67 -6.03 -28.86 -1.96
N VAL A 68 -6.39 -28.32 -0.78
CA VAL A 68 -7.30 -27.19 -0.63
C VAL A 68 -6.59 -25.83 -0.74
N ASP A 69 -5.26 -25.82 -0.69
CA ASP A 69 -4.48 -24.59 -0.69
C ASP A 69 -4.39 -23.98 -2.09
N GLU A 70 -4.68 -22.68 -2.18
CA GLU A 70 -4.65 -21.94 -3.43
C GLU A 70 -3.49 -20.93 -3.47
N HIS A 71 -2.86 -20.84 -4.64
CA HIS A 71 -1.84 -19.85 -4.97
C HIS A 71 -0.63 -19.83 -4.01
N LEU A 72 -0.25 -20.96 -3.41
CA LEU A 72 0.94 -21.11 -2.55
C LEU A 72 2.16 -21.62 -3.34
N GLY A 73 3.34 -21.08 -3.06
CA GLY A 73 4.59 -21.62 -3.58
C GLY A 73 5.85 -20.93 -3.03
N PRO A 74 7.01 -21.61 -3.02
CA PRO A 74 8.24 -21.10 -2.40
C PRO A 74 8.85 -19.90 -3.15
N ASP A 75 8.49 -19.73 -4.43
CA ASP A 75 8.98 -18.69 -5.33
C ASP A 75 8.08 -17.43 -5.37
N GLY A 76 7.07 -17.37 -4.50
CA GLY A 76 6.09 -16.28 -4.44
C GLY A 76 6.67 -14.88 -4.18
N ARG A 77 5.87 -13.87 -4.52
CA ARG A 77 6.12 -12.43 -4.33
C ARG A 77 5.09 -11.74 -3.45
N VAL A 78 4.00 -12.44 -3.11
CA VAL A 78 3.06 -12.00 -2.08
C VAL A 78 3.49 -12.64 -0.76
N MET A 79 3.61 -11.84 0.29
CA MET A 79 4.04 -12.27 1.63
C MET A 79 2.84 -12.16 2.56
N GLU A 80 2.35 -13.29 3.04
CA GLU A 80 1.21 -13.31 3.96
C GLU A 80 1.49 -14.19 5.18
N VAL A 81 1.13 -13.65 6.33
CA VAL A 81 1.09 -14.30 7.63
C VAL A 81 0.19 -13.41 8.49
N LEU A 82 -0.64 -13.98 9.35
CA LEU A 82 -1.56 -13.21 10.22
C LEU A 82 -0.78 -12.47 11.34
N SER A 83 -0.02 -11.45 10.94
CA SER A 83 0.80 -10.60 11.79
C SER A 83 1.20 -9.34 11.05
N GLU A 84 0.65 -8.19 11.47
CA GLU A 84 0.99 -6.87 10.97
C GLU A 84 2.46 -6.54 11.26
N HIS A 85 2.97 -6.96 12.43
CA HIS A 85 4.37 -6.79 12.80
C HIS A 85 5.33 -7.45 11.80
N LEU A 86 5.06 -8.70 11.42
CA LEU A 86 5.90 -9.41 10.43
C LEU A 86 5.77 -8.76 9.06
N CYS A 87 4.56 -8.43 8.63
CA CYS A 87 4.33 -7.82 7.33
C CYS A 87 5.04 -6.47 7.19
N GLN A 88 4.89 -5.57 8.17
CA GLN A 88 5.61 -4.30 8.18
C GLN A 88 7.11 -4.48 8.34
N GLY A 89 7.56 -5.34 9.27
CA GLY A 89 8.99 -5.55 9.52
C GLY A 89 9.73 -6.10 8.29
N TRP A 90 9.11 -7.05 7.58
CA TRP A 90 9.65 -7.55 6.31
C TRP A 90 9.68 -6.45 5.25
N LEU A 91 8.62 -5.65 5.12
CA LEU A 91 8.60 -4.55 4.16
C LEU A 91 9.70 -3.52 4.48
N GLU A 92 9.85 -3.09 5.73
CA GLU A 92 10.91 -2.16 6.13
C GLU A 92 12.30 -2.68 5.77
N GLY A 93 12.63 -3.94 6.11
CA GLY A 93 13.89 -4.55 5.74
C GLY A 93 14.09 -4.65 4.21
N TYR A 94 13.01 -4.94 3.49
CA TYR A 94 13.01 -5.02 2.03
C TYR A 94 13.28 -3.66 1.36
N LEU A 95 12.73 -2.57 1.90
CA LEU A 95 12.97 -1.21 1.43
C LEU A 95 14.37 -0.72 1.78
N LEU A 96 14.84 -1.01 3.00
CA LEU A 96 16.19 -0.64 3.47
C LEU A 96 17.30 -1.30 2.65
N THR A 97 17.00 -2.44 2.02
CA THR A 97 17.90 -3.15 1.09
C THR A 97 17.71 -2.74 -0.37
N GLY A 98 16.97 -1.65 -0.63
CA GLY A 98 16.92 -0.94 -1.91
C GLY A 98 15.79 -1.35 -2.87
N ARG A 99 14.83 -2.18 -2.42
CA ARG A 99 13.73 -2.69 -3.24
C ARG A 99 12.41 -1.97 -2.93
N HIS A 100 11.29 -2.43 -3.50
CA HIS A 100 9.99 -1.76 -3.43
C HIS A 100 8.87 -2.68 -2.93
N GLY A 101 7.89 -2.13 -2.22
CA GLY A 101 6.72 -2.89 -1.83
C GLY A 101 5.53 -2.04 -1.40
N LEU A 102 4.45 -2.74 -1.08
CA LEU A 102 3.23 -2.18 -0.52
C LEU A 102 2.72 -3.13 0.58
N PHE A 103 2.25 -2.56 1.67
CA PHE A 103 1.60 -3.28 2.76
C PHE A 103 0.11 -2.90 2.79
N SER A 104 -0.78 -3.88 2.62
CA SER A 104 -2.22 -3.68 2.78
C SER A 104 -2.68 -4.24 4.12
N CYS A 105 -3.53 -3.49 4.83
CA CYS A 105 -4.04 -3.86 6.15
C CYS A 105 -5.45 -3.30 6.33
N TYR A 106 -6.28 -3.98 7.12
CA TYR A 106 -7.51 -3.39 7.64
C TYR A 106 -7.21 -2.15 8.48
N GLU A 107 -8.05 -1.12 8.31
CA GLU A 107 -7.86 0.19 8.92
C GLU A 107 -7.76 0.13 10.46
N ALA A 108 -8.60 -0.65 11.12
CA ALA A 108 -8.58 -0.74 12.58
C ALA A 108 -7.34 -1.46 13.15
N PHE A 109 -6.73 -2.36 12.37
CA PHE A 109 -5.64 -3.21 12.86
C PHE A 109 -4.25 -2.64 12.57
N VAL A 110 -4.14 -1.63 11.71
CA VAL A 110 -2.84 -0.96 11.49
C VAL A 110 -2.29 -0.35 12.79
N HIS A 111 -3.13 -0.08 13.79
CA HIS A 111 -2.70 0.38 15.12
C HIS A 111 -1.72 -0.59 15.81
N ILE A 112 -1.76 -1.88 15.47
CA ILE A 112 -0.82 -2.89 15.97
C ILE A 112 0.63 -2.49 15.67
N VAL A 113 0.87 -1.78 14.56
CA VAL A 113 2.22 -1.36 14.13
C VAL A 113 2.51 0.12 14.37
N ASP A 114 1.68 0.84 15.13
CA ASP A 114 1.86 2.27 15.43
C ASP A 114 3.27 2.62 15.92
N SER A 115 3.82 1.77 16.79
CA SER A 115 5.16 1.94 17.35
C SER A 115 6.25 1.74 16.30
N MET A 116 6.08 0.80 15.37
CA MET A 116 7.03 0.55 14.28
C MET A 116 7.05 1.72 13.29
N VAL A 117 5.88 2.27 12.95
CA VAL A 117 5.77 3.49 12.13
C VAL A 117 6.54 4.65 12.76
N ASN A 118 6.42 4.83 14.08
CA ASN A 118 7.17 5.85 14.81
C ASN A 118 8.69 5.63 14.74
N GLN A 119 9.17 4.38 14.85
CA GLN A 119 10.60 4.10 14.75
C GLN A 119 11.11 4.33 13.33
N HIS A 120 10.38 3.90 12.32
CA HIS A 120 10.73 4.15 10.92
C HIS A 120 10.76 5.65 10.61
N ALA A 121 9.79 6.42 11.11
CA ALA A 121 9.76 7.88 10.98
C ALA A 121 10.99 8.55 11.63
N LYS A 122 11.40 8.12 12.83
CA LYS A 122 12.61 8.60 13.50
C LYS A 122 13.88 8.26 12.72
N TRP A 123 13.95 7.06 12.18
CA TRP A 123 15.05 6.63 11.30
C TRP A 123 15.14 7.52 10.05
N LEU A 124 14.03 7.76 9.36
CA LEU A 124 13.98 8.64 8.19
C LEU A 124 14.41 10.07 8.52
N LYS A 125 13.90 10.64 9.61
CA LYS A 125 14.29 11.98 10.08
C LYS A 125 15.80 12.08 10.33
N THR A 126 16.39 11.07 10.97
CA THR A 126 17.82 11.04 11.27
C THR A 126 18.65 10.85 10.01
N THR A 127 18.26 9.92 9.15
CA THR A 127 19.04 9.59 7.95
C THR A 127 19.11 10.71 6.92
N ARG A 128 18.17 11.67 6.95
CA ARG A 128 18.20 12.87 6.12
C ARG A 128 19.36 13.82 6.43
N THR A 129 19.90 13.78 7.65
CA THR A 129 21.08 14.58 8.00
C THR A 129 22.39 13.88 7.64
N ILE A 130 22.33 12.67 7.07
CA ILE A 130 23.47 11.82 6.72
C ILE A 130 23.66 11.82 5.21
N PRO A 131 24.50 12.72 4.64
CA PRO A 131 24.50 13.02 3.19
C PRO A 131 24.99 11.85 2.31
N TRP A 132 25.79 10.94 2.86
CA TRP A 132 26.28 9.78 2.12
C TRP A 132 25.25 8.65 2.03
N ARG A 133 24.19 8.68 2.85
CA ARG A 133 23.16 7.65 2.85
C ARG A 133 22.18 7.92 1.71
N ARG A 134 22.12 6.99 0.76
CA ARG A 134 21.21 7.09 -0.39
C ARG A 134 19.74 6.98 0.05
N PRO A 135 18.82 7.70 -0.60
CA PRO A 135 17.38 7.53 -0.37
C PRO A 135 16.90 6.11 -0.67
N ILE A 136 15.93 5.65 0.11
CA ILE A 136 15.22 4.38 -0.10
C ILE A 136 13.87 4.65 -0.75
N ALA A 137 13.19 3.59 -1.22
CA ALA A 137 11.79 3.68 -1.63
C ALA A 137 10.89 3.89 -0.41
N SER A 138 9.74 4.56 -0.62
CA SER A 138 8.79 4.87 0.44
C SER A 138 8.15 3.61 1.05
N LEU A 139 7.85 3.67 2.34
CA LEU A 139 7.01 2.73 3.07
C LEU A 139 5.54 3.05 2.77
N ASN A 140 4.92 2.18 1.97
CA ASN A 140 3.59 2.41 1.39
C ASN A 140 2.52 1.53 2.07
N TYR A 141 1.51 2.18 2.65
CA TYR A 141 0.33 1.56 3.24
C TYR A 141 -0.89 1.75 2.35
N LEU A 142 -1.61 0.66 2.09
CA LEU A 142 -3.00 0.71 1.63
C LEU A 142 -3.89 0.30 2.81
N LEU A 143 -4.55 1.26 3.42
CA LEU A 143 -5.61 0.92 4.37
C LEU A 143 -6.90 0.71 3.61
N THR A 144 -7.64 -0.31 3.99
CA THR A 144 -8.91 -0.67 3.37
C THR A 144 -9.79 -1.33 4.43
N SER A 145 -11.01 -1.72 4.05
CA SER A 145 -12.00 -2.27 4.98
C SER A 145 -12.24 -1.27 6.12
N HIS A 146 -12.55 -0.03 5.72
CA HIS A 146 -12.63 1.12 6.61
C HIS A 146 -13.80 1.03 7.59
N ALA A 147 -13.71 1.82 8.67
CA ALA A 147 -14.69 1.87 9.73
C ALA A 147 -16.15 1.99 9.23
N TRP A 148 -16.38 2.72 8.14
CA TRP A 148 -17.70 2.97 7.54
C TRP A 148 -18.33 1.78 6.80
N ARG A 149 -17.56 0.73 6.51
CA ARG A 149 -17.96 -0.39 5.64
C ARG A 149 -17.42 -1.74 6.15
N GLN A 150 -17.50 -1.96 7.46
CA GLN A 150 -17.16 -3.22 8.13
C GLN A 150 -18.41 -4.08 8.37
N ASP A 151 -19.09 -4.42 7.26
CA ASP A 151 -20.44 -5.00 7.24
C ASP A 151 -20.57 -6.31 8.04
N HIS A 152 -19.48 -7.10 8.17
CA HIS A 152 -19.49 -8.40 8.85
C HIS A 152 -18.81 -8.40 10.23
N ASN A 153 -18.11 -7.32 10.61
CA ASN A 153 -17.17 -7.34 11.72
C ASN A 153 -17.56 -6.41 12.90
N GLY A 154 -18.32 -5.34 12.63
CA GLY A 154 -18.83 -4.45 13.67
C GLY A 154 -17.76 -3.60 14.37
N LEU A 155 -18.04 -3.19 15.62
CA LEU A 155 -17.34 -2.11 16.33
C LEU A 155 -15.83 -2.36 16.52
N SER A 156 -15.39 -3.60 16.70
CA SER A 156 -13.97 -3.94 16.90
C SER A 156 -13.10 -3.61 15.69
N HIS A 157 -13.71 -3.38 14.51
CA HIS A 157 -13.03 -3.05 13.27
C HIS A 157 -13.26 -1.58 12.84
N GLN A 158 -13.71 -0.73 13.75
CA GLN A 158 -14.03 0.67 13.46
C GLN A 158 -13.12 1.63 14.23
N ASP A 159 -11.88 1.77 13.75
CA ASP A 159 -10.94 2.77 14.26
C ASP A 159 -10.14 3.41 13.11
N PRO A 160 -10.52 4.62 12.64
CA PRO A 160 -9.77 5.36 11.63
C PRO A 160 -8.62 6.20 12.22
N GLY A 161 -8.31 6.07 13.53
CA GLY A 161 -7.39 6.93 14.28
C GLY A 161 -5.93 6.90 13.81
N PHE A 162 -5.56 5.95 12.96
CA PHE A 162 -4.22 5.90 12.37
C PHE A 162 -3.88 7.16 11.57
N ILE A 163 -4.88 7.84 10.99
CA ILE A 163 -4.68 9.12 10.32
C ILE A 163 -4.12 10.18 11.29
N ASP A 164 -4.66 10.26 12.50
CA ASP A 164 -4.22 11.20 13.53
C ASP A 164 -2.83 10.84 14.03
N HIS A 165 -2.58 9.53 14.20
CA HIS A 165 -1.25 9.04 14.51
C HIS A 165 -0.26 9.54 13.46
N VAL A 166 -0.49 9.29 12.17
CA VAL A 166 0.40 9.70 11.08
C VAL A 166 0.50 11.24 10.96
N ALA A 167 -0.59 11.97 11.17
CA ALA A 167 -0.63 13.44 11.09
C ALA A 167 0.24 14.13 12.16
N ASN A 168 0.53 13.47 13.28
CA ASN A 168 1.47 13.97 14.30
C ASN A 168 2.94 13.99 13.84
N LYS A 169 3.25 13.48 12.63
CA LYS A 169 4.59 13.52 12.05
C LYS A 169 4.72 14.73 11.14
N THR A 170 5.94 15.23 11.00
CA THR A 170 6.21 16.37 10.12
C THR A 170 5.96 15.98 8.66
N ALA A 171 5.42 16.92 7.87
CA ALA A 171 5.02 16.69 6.47
C ALA A 171 6.18 16.29 5.54
N ASP A 172 7.42 16.51 5.98
CA ASP A 172 8.58 16.04 5.28
C ASP A 172 8.73 14.50 5.41
N VAL A 173 8.27 13.88 6.49
CA VAL A 173 8.41 12.42 6.75
C VAL A 173 7.21 11.62 6.24
N ALA A 174 5.98 12.11 6.44
CA ALA A 174 4.77 11.36 6.16
C ALA A 174 3.77 12.10 5.25
N ARG A 175 3.02 11.34 4.45
CA ARG A 175 1.87 11.82 3.68
C ARG A 175 0.66 10.92 3.83
N ILE A 176 -0.49 11.58 3.80
CA ILE A 176 -1.80 10.97 3.87
C ILE A 176 -2.54 11.31 2.57
N TYR A 177 -3.09 10.30 1.91
CA TYR A 177 -3.89 10.41 0.71
C TYR A 177 -5.27 9.79 0.95
N LEU A 178 -6.32 10.51 0.60
CA LEU A 178 -7.72 10.05 0.71
C LEU A 178 -8.36 10.02 -0.68
N PRO A 179 -7.95 9.09 -1.58
CA PRO A 179 -8.45 9.09 -2.96
C PRO A 179 -9.96 8.81 -3.02
N PRO A 180 -10.75 9.73 -3.61
CA PRO A 180 -12.21 9.62 -3.63
C PRO A 180 -12.75 8.65 -4.67
N ASP A 181 -11.90 8.12 -5.56
CA ASP A 181 -12.25 7.12 -6.57
C ASP A 181 -11.04 6.29 -7.02
N ALA A 182 -11.28 5.35 -7.93
CA ALA A 182 -10.27 4.46 -8.50
C ALA A 182 -9.19 5.18 -9.32
N ASN A 183 -9.54 6.25 -10.05
CA ASN A 183 -8.57 6.99 -10.86
C ASN A 183 -7.60 7.77 -9.97
N CYS A 184 -8.12 8.39 -8.91
CA CYS A 184 -7.32 9.04 -7.89
C CYS A 184 -6.45 8.03 -7.16
N LEU A 185 -7.00 6.86 -6.80
CA LEU A 185 -6.22 5.79 -6.16
C LEU A 185 -5.09 5.29 -7.08
N LEU A 186 -5.34 5.12 -8.38
CA LEU A 186 -4.30 4.75 -9.34
C LEU A 186 -3.21 5.81 -9.43
N SER A 187 -3.59 7.09 -9.51
CA SER A 187 -2.64 8.20 -9.55
C SER A 187 -1.79 8.28 -8.28
N VAL A 188 -2.42 8.08 -7.12
CA VAL A 188 -1.72 8.02 -5.83
C VAL A 188 -0.80 6.81 -5.80
N GLY A 189 -1.28 5.62 -6.15
CA GLY A 189 -0.48 4.39 -6.18
C GLY A 189 0.75 4.48 -7.09
N ASP A 190 0.63 5.04 -8.30
CA ASP A 190 1.80 5.28 -9.18
C ASP A 190 2.80 6.27 -8.57
N HIS A 191 2.30 7.36 -7.97
CA HIS A 191 3.15 8.32 -7.26
C HIS A 191 3.90 7.66 -6.09
N CYS A 192 3.18 6.94 -5.20
CA CYS A 192 3.73 6.29 -4.02
C CYS A 192 4.80 5.24 -4.34
N LEU A 193 4.65 4.49 -5.44
CA LEU A 193 5.63 3.47 -5.81
C LEU A 193 6.90 4.06 -6.46
N ARG A 194 6.81 5.28 -7.01
CA ARG A 194 7.94 5.99 -7.63
C ARG A 194 8.69 6.89 -6.67
N SER A 195 8.02 7.37 -5.64
CA SER A 195 8.62 8.26 -4.66
C SER A 195 9.78 7.57 -3.96
N ARG A 196 10.82 8.37 -3.76
CA ARG A 196 11.97 8.07 -2.92
C ARG A 196 12.18 9.30 -2.06
N GLY A 197 12.82 9.20 -0.90
CA GLY A 197 13.10 10.33 0.00
C GLY A 197 14.05 11.39 -0.56
N TYR A 198 13.90 11.78 -1.82
CA TYR A 198 14.70 12.75 -2.52
C TYR A 198 14.11 14.15 -2.33
N GLY A 199 14.70 14.91 -1.41
CA GLY A 199 14.33 16.29 -1.14
C GLY A 199 13.10 16.44 -0.24
N ARG A 200 12.87 17.66 0.27
CA ARG A 200 11.74 18.00 1.17
C ARG A 200 10.34 17.73 0.58
N ARG A 201 10.28 17.39 -0.71
CA ARG A 201 9.05 17.22 -1.50
C ARG A 201 8.68 15.79 -1.80
N ASP A 202 9.39 14.79 -1.27
CA ASP A 202 8.98 13.39 -1.29
C ASP A 202 8.95 12.82 0.14
N SER A 203 7.80 12.32 0.57
CA SER A 203 7.61 11.74 1.90
C SER A 203 7.88 10.25 1.85
N ASP A 204 8.48 9.76 2.91
CA ASP A 204 8.98 8.39 2.95
C ASP A 204 7.96 7.42 3.56
N ILE A 205 6.96 7.90 4.30
CA ILE A 205 5.80 7.12 4.72
C ILE A 205 4.58 7.64 3.97
N GLN A 206 3.90 6.76 3.24
CA GLN A 206 2.72 7.12 2.46
C GLN A 206 1.57 6.18 2.76
N HIS A 207 0.41 6.78 2.99
CA HIS A 207 -0.79 6.08 3.36
C HIS A 207 -1.92 6.51 2.42
N ALA A 208 -2.54 5.55 1.74
CA ALA A 208 -3.77 5.76 0.96
C ALA A 208 -4.99 5.08 1.61
N VAL A 209 -6.08 5.84 1.77
CA VAL A 209 -7.42 5.41 2.21
C VAL A 209 -8.42 5.60 1.06
N PRO A 210 -8.69 4.58 0.23
CA PRO A 210 -9.61 4.72 -0.89
C PRO A 210 -11.08 4.66 -0.50
N SER A 211 -11.90 5.48 -1.17
CA SER A 211 -13.35 5.29 -1.11
C SER A 211 -13.76 3.97 -1.79
N HIS A 212 -14.84 3.35 -1.30
CA HIS A 212 -15.34 2.07 -1.81
C HIS A 212 -16.21 2.22 -3.08
N ARG A 213 -16.84 3.40 -3.31
CA ARG A 213 -17.63 3.75 -4.50
C ARG A 213 -17.44 5.24 -4.83
N PRO A 214 -17.61 5.66 -6.10
CA PRO A 214 -17.79 7.08 -6.39
C PRO A 214 -18.96 7.61 -5.54
N MET A 215 -18.73 8.64 -4.72
CA MET A 215 -19.79 9.20 -3.88
C MET A 215 -20.91 9.77 -4.77
N PRO A 216 -22.19 9.40 -4.56
CA PRO A 216 -23.31 10.02 -5.26
C PRO A 216 -23.33 11.52 -4.95
N GLY A 217 -23.16 12.36 -5.97
CA GLY A 217 -23.16 13.81 -5.81
C GLY A 217 -21.78 14.46 -5.64
N ALA A 218 -20.68 13.72 -5.73
CA ALA A 218 -19.34 14.30 -5.86
C ALA A 218 -19.15 14.90 -7.25
N THR A 219 -19.74 16.07 -7.50
CA THR A 219 -19.24 17.02 -8.50
C THR A 219 -17.97 17.67 -7.92
N LEU A 220 -16.94 16.87 -7.67
CA LEU A 220 -15.72 17.30 -7.01
C LEU A 220 -14.58 17.35 -8.02
N LEU A 221 -14.36 18.58 -8.49
CA LEU A 221 -13.08 19.11 -8.95
C LEU A 221 -12.32 18.23 -9.95
N ARG A 222 -12.46 18.60 -11.24
CA ARG A 222 -11.53 18.33 -12.35
C ARG A 222 -10.07 18.76 -12.11
N ARG A 223 -9.69 19.03 -10.87
CA ARG A 223 -8.33 19.28 -10.41
C ARG A 223 -7.99 18.23 -9.36
N CYS A 224 -7.85 16.97 -9.80
CA CYS A 224 -6.81 16.14 -9.20
C CYS A 224 -5.52 16.98 -9.31
N TRP A 225 -5.07 17.48 -8.15
CA TRP A 225 -3.95 18.39 -7.91
C TRP A 225 -3.09 18.68 -9.15
N PRO A 226 -3.00 19.94 -9.64
CA PRO A 226 -2.28 20.23 -10.87
C PRO A 226 -0.87 19.70 -10.77
N ALA A 227 -0.54 18.80 -11.70
CA ALA A 227 0.79 18.27 -11.92
C ALA A 227 1.80 19.43 -12.04
N ARG A 228 2.42 19.76 -10.92
CA ARG A 228 3.70 20.46 -10.83
C ARG A 228 4.49 19.68 -9.78
N TRP A 229 4.97 18.52 -10.22
CA TRP A 229 5.99 17.73 -9.54
C TRP A 229 7.35 18.27 -9.97
#